data_AF-A0A936JFP4-F1
#
_entry.id   AF-A0A936JFP4-F1
#
_cell.length_a   1.000
_cell.length_b   1.000
_cell.length_c   1.000
_cell.angle_alpha   90.00
_cell.angle_beta   90.00
_cell.angle_gamma   90.00
#
_symmetry.space_group_name_H-M   'P 1'
#
loop_
_entity.id
_entity.type
_entity.pdbx_description
1 polymer ?
#
loop_
_entity_poly.entity_id
_entity_poly.type
_entity_poly.pdbx_seq_one_letter_code
_entity_poly.pdbx_strand_id
1 'polypeptide(L)'
;MIRTFITPTESKFNVILDVPDDYLGQELELIVFKKQEGLISEKNNSLIKFSNKYRGIFTKTEGKEFNDFIAKARNEWERDF
;
A
#
# COMPACT_ATOMS: atom_id res chain seq x y z
N MET A 1 -14.95 17.00 16.13
CA MET A 1 -13.77 16.11 16.21
C MET A 1 -12.86 16.60 17.32
N ILE A 2 -12.75 15.85 18.42
CA ILE A 2 -11.84 16.16 19.52
C ILE A 2 -10.49 15.52 19.21
N ARG A 3 -9.39 16.28 19.23
CA ARG A 3 -8.04 15.76 19.01
C ARG A 3 -7.16 16.08 20.21
N THR A 4 -6.77 15.05 20.95
CA THR A 4 -5.90 15.17 22.12
C THR A 4 -4.57 14.46 21.87
N PHE A 5 -3.45 15.13 22.19
CA PHE A 5 -2.11 14.54 22.10
C PHE A 5 -1.67 14.11 23.49
N ILE A 6 -1.38 12.82 23.65
CA ILE A 6 -0.99 12.23 24.93
C ILE A 6 0.33 11.49 24.72
N THR A 7 1.32 11.81 25.55
CA THR A 7 2.63 11.14 25.58
C THR A 7 2.86 10.65 27.01
N PRO A 8 2.46 9.41 27.36
CA PRO A 8 2.64 8.89 28.71
C PRO A 8 4.13 8.75 29.02
N THR A 9 4.57 9.28 30.17
CA THR A 9 5.95 9.10 30.68
C THR A 9 6.06 7.96 31.69
N GLU A 10 4.93 7.49 32.22
CA GLU A 10 4.85 6.44 33.23
C GLU A 10 3.81 5.38 32.86
N SER A 11 3.96 4.17 33.40
CA SER A 11 2.99 3.08 33.22
C SER A 11 1.72 3.34 34.04
N LYS A 12 0.55 2.92 33.51
CA LYS A 12 -0.77 3.06 34.16
C LYS A 12 -1.25 4.51 34.30
N PHE A 13 -1.13 5.29 33.23
CA PHE A 13 -1.65 6.65 33.13
C PHE A 13 -3.15 6.66 32.85
N ASN A 14 -3.91 7.54 33.52
CA ASN A 14 -5.34 7.73 33.29
C ASN A 14 -5.58 8.93 32.37
N VAL A 15 -6.47 8.76 31.39
CA VAL A 15 -6.90 9.84 30.49
C VAL A 15 -8.34 10.20 30.83
N ILE A 16 -8.58 11.49 31.11
CA ILE A 16 -9.92 12.05 31.30
C ILE A 16 -10.23 12.92 30.09
N LEU A 17 -11.39 12.70 29.47
CA LEU A 17 -11.84 13.43 28.29
C LEU A 17 -13.18 14.08 28.60
N ASP A 18 -13.25 15.40 28.45
CA ASP A 18 -14.52 16.12 28.45
C ASP A 18 -15.11 16.07 27.04
N VAL A 19 -16.30 15.48 26.94
CA VAL A 19 -17.02 15.30 25.67
C VAL A 19 -18.12 16.37 25.59
N PRO A 20 -18.22 17.14 24.49
CA PRO A 20 -19.25 18.16 24.36
C PRO A 20 -20.66 17.57 24.18
N ASP A 21 -21.66 18.38 24.51
CA ASP A 21 -23.07 17.96 24.62
C ASP A 21 -23.65 17.38 23.32
N ASP A 22 -23.09 17.75 22.17
CA ASP A 22 -23.50 17.30 20.83
C ASP A 22 -23.19 15.81 20.55
N TYR A 23 -22.35 15.18 21.38
CA TYR A 23 -22.02 13.76 21.31
C TYR A 23 -22.85 12.90 22.28
N LEU A 24 -23.67 13.51 23.14
CA LEU A 24 -24.49 12.77 24.10
C LEU A 24 -25.55 11.91 23.38
N GLY A 25 -25.65 10.65 23.78
CA GLY A 25 -26.60 9.69 23.19
C GLY A 25 -26.14 9.06 21.88
N GLN A 26 -24.91 9.33 21.43
CA GLN A 26 -24.30 8.70 20.27
C GLN A 26 -23.27 7.65 20.70
N GLU A 27 -23.07 6.61 19.88
CA GLU A 27 -22.02 5.62 20.09
C GLU A 27 -20.66 6.21 19.69
N LEU A 28 -19.71 6.23 20.63
CA LEU A 28 -18.37 6.79 20.43
C LEU A 28 -17.33 5.68 20.52
N GLU A 29 -16.60 5.46 19.44
CA GLU A 29 -15.46 4.53 19.40
C GLU A 29 -14.14 5.29 19.62
N LEU A 30 -13.38 4.91 20.65
CA LEU A 30 -12.07 5.48 20.97
C LEU A 30 -10.98 4.45 20.68
N ILE A 31 -10.24 4.67 19.59
CA ILE A 31 -9.12 3.81 19.22
C ILE A 31 -7.81 4.56 19.45
N VAL A 32 -6.92 3.97 20.25
CA VAL A 32 -5.63 4.56 20.61
C VAL A 32 -4.52 3.79 19.90
N PHE A 33 -3.71 4.51 19.13
CA PHE A 33 -2.52 3.99 18.48
C PHE A 33 -1.30 4.82 18.88
N LYS A 34 -0.11 4.21 18.90
CA LYS A 34 1.11 5.01 18.96
C LYS A 34 1.18 5.88 17.71
N LYS A 35 1.70 7.10 17.82
CA LYS A 35 1.83 8.03 16.67
C LYS A 35 2.54 7.40 15.45
N GLN A 36 3.46 6.47 15.70
CA GLN A 36 4.20 5.72 14.68
C GLN A 36 3.37 4.58 14.05
N GLU A 37 2.37 4.05 14.77
CA GLU A 37 1.48 2.97 14.33
C GLU A 37 0.20 3.52 13.67
N GLY A 38 -0.33 4.65 14.17
CA GLY A 38 -1.52 5.32 13.62
C GLY A 38 -1.26 6.10 12.33
N LEU A 39 0.01 6.32 12.00
CA LEU A 39 0.46 6.54 10.64
C LEU A 39 0.82 5.18 10.03
N ILE A 40 -0.16 4.29 9.89
CA ILE A 40 -0.35 3.72 8.55
C ILE A 40 -0.62 4.96 7.72
N SER A 41 0.46 5.63 7.27
CA SER A 41 0.39 6.53 6.14
C SER A 41 -0.54 5.79 5.21
N GLU A 42 -1.61 6.44 4.73
CA GLU A 42 -2.08 6.13 3.39
C GLU A 42 -0.80 5.85 2.64
N LYS A 43 -0.56 4.56 2.38
CA LYS A 43 0.72 4.14 1.86
C LYS A 43 0.73 5.00 0.63
N ASN A 44 1.59 6.02 0.62
CA ASN A 44 1.78 6.78 -0.58
C ASN A 44 2.11 5.63 -1.50
N ASN A 45 1.17 5.29 -2.38
CA ASN A 45 1.51 4.84 -3.68
C ASN A 45 2.26 6.06 -4.21
N SER A 46 3.48 6.32 -3.71
CA SER A 46 4.63 6.51 -4.54
C SER A 46 4.40 5.42 -5.54
N LEU A 47 3.78 5.84 -6.64
CA LEU A 47 3.62 5.08 -7.86
C LEU A 47 4.83 4.19 -7.85
N ILE A 48 4.63 2.88 -7.67
CA ILE A 48 5.69 1.92 -7.91
C ILE A 48 6.23 2.44 -9.23
N LYS A 49 7.40 3.08 -9.19
CA LYS A 49 8.04 3.59 -10.40
C LYS A 49 8.43 2.28 -11.01
N PHE A 50 7.49 1.70 -11.76
CA PHE A 50 7.70 0.55 -12.59
C PHE A 50 8.94 0.94 -13.33
N SER A 51 10.05 0.27 -13.01
CA SER A 51 11.33 0.72 -13.51
C SER A 51 11.15 0.83 -15.01
N ASN A 52 11.59 1.94 -15.61
CA ASN A 52 11.42 2.13 -17.06
C ASN A 52 11.97 0.93 -17.86
N LYS A 53 12.80 0.09 -17.23
CA LYS A 53 13.25 -1.22 -17.68
C LYS A 53 12.14 -2.19 -18.10
N TYR A 54 10.95 -2.15 -17.48
CA TYR A 54 9.83 -3.04 -17.81
C TYR A 54 8.68 -2.34 -18.53
N ARG A 55 8.87 -1.07 -18.93
CA ARG A 55 7.84 -0.26 -19.57
C ARG A 55 7.80 -0.53 -21.07
N GLY A 56 7.59 -1.80 -21.45
CA GLY A 56 7.05 -2.24 -22.75
C GLY A 56 7.73 -1.74 -24.04
N ILE A 57 8.85 -1.03 -23.98
CA ILE A 57 9.59 -0.60 -25.16
C ILE A 57 10.67 -1.66 -25.37
N PHE A 58 10.28 -2.77 -25.98
CA PHE A 58 11.27 -3.65 -26.59
C PHE A 58 12.05 -2.80 -27.59
N THR A 59 13.38 -2.77 -27.46
CA THR A 59 14.20 -2.32 -28.57
C THR A 59 13.92 -3.23 -29.77
N LYS A 60 14.05 -2.73 -31.01
CA LYS A 60 13.73 -3.54 -32.21
C LYS A 60 14.46 -4.89 -32.24
N THR A 61 15.62 -4.96 -31.60
CA THR A 61 16.44 -6.17 -31.43
C THR A 61 15.83 -7.15 -30.44
N GLU A 62 15.45 -6.70 -29.25
CA GLU A 62 14.82 -7.55 -28.22
C GLU A 62 13.45 -8.08 -28.67
N GLY A 63 12.70 -7.27 -29.44
CA GLY A 63 11.43 -7.72 -30.02
C GLY A 63 11.60 -8.78 -31.10
N LYS A 64 12.71 -8.74 -31.86
CA LYS A 64 13.03 -9.78 -32.85
C LYS A 64 13.42 -11.09 -32.16
N GLU A 65 14.28 -11.02 -31.15
CA GLU A 65 14.71 -12.19 -30.37
C GLU A 65 13.52 -12.86 -29.66
N PHE A 66 12.59 -12.07 -29.11
CA PHE A 66 11.37 -12.59 -28.51
C PHE A 66 10.45 -13.27 -29.53
N ASN A 67 10.25 -12.67 -30.70
CA ASN A 67 9.47 -13.29 -31.77
C ASN A 67 10.10 -14.59 -32.28
N ASP A 68 11.43 -14.62 -32.43
CA ASP A 68 12.17 -15.81 -32.85
C ASP A 68 12.07 -16.92 -31.80
N PHE A 69 12.07 -16.57 -30.50
CA PHE A 69 11.85 -17.51 -29.41
C PHE A 69 10.44 -18.10 -29.42
N ILE A 70 9.40 -17.26 -29.58
CA ILE A 70 8.00 -17.72 -29.65
C ILE A 70 7.77 -18.61 -30.88
N ALA A 71 8.38 -18.30 -32.03
CA ALA A 71 8.29 -19.12 -33.22
C ALA A 71 8.92 -20.51 -33.02
N LYS A 72 10.09 -20.57 -32.36
CA LYS A 72 10.73 -21.85 -31.99
C LYS A 72 9.87 -22.65 -31.01
N ALA A 73 9.38 -22.00 -29.96
CA ALA A 73 8.51 -22.66 -28.98
C ALA A 73 7.24 -23.20 -29.64
N ARG A 74 6.62 -22.48 -30.58
CA ARG A 74 5.46 -23.00 -31.32
C ARG A 74 5.81 -24.22 -32.17
N ASN A 75 6.93 -24.18 -32.90
CA ASN A 75 7.39 -25.32 -33.70
C ASN A 75 7.77 -26.55 -32.85
N GLU A 76 8.23 -26.36 -31.62
CA GLU A 76 8.49 -27.45 -30.68
C GLU A 76 7.20 -28.13 -30.22
N TRP A 77 6.11 -27.36 -30.07
CA TRP A 77 4.81 -27.89 -29.65
C TRP A 77 3.98 -28.45 -30.81
N GLU A 78 4.22 -28.01 -32.05
CA GLU A 78 3.59 -28.56 -33.27
C GLU A 78 4.31 -29.80 -33.82
N ARG A 79 5.40 -30.27 -33.18
CA ARG A 79 6.16 -31.44 -33.62
C ARG A 79 5.49 -32.79 -33.34
N ASP A 80 4.43 -32.79 -32.55
CA ASP A 80 3.70 -33.98 -32.10
C ASP A 80 2.30 -34.14 -32.75
N PHE A 81 2.04 -33.48 -33.88
CA PHE A 81 0.85 -33.70 -34.73
C PHE A 81 1.25 -34.10 -36.17
#